data_AF-R5TKL3-F1
#
_entry.id   AF-R5TKL3-F1
#
_cell.length_a   1.000
_cell.length_b   1.000
_cell.length_c   1.000
_cell.angle_alpha   90.00
_cell.angle_beta   90.00
_cell.angle_gamma   90.00
#
_symmetry.space_group_name_H-M   'P 1'
#
loop_
_entity.id
_entity.type
_entity.pdbx_description
1 polymer ?
#
loop_
_entity_poly.entity_id
_entity_poly.type
_entity_poly.pdbx_seq_one_letter_code
_entity_poly.pdbx_strand_id
1 'polypeptide(L)'
;MLSQEEQRYAERFIHAVESGQAKLIPDKTFRDYITDYMKADEHARINRVVRRLGCYYALLKELLDRHATPSNIDDRGTFTELKKSVNKTKAENFFRKVFKENYVPLRLPIYSEEYLRDFIFSGGKDPYLYVIEEETTNMRVAEEPGEYNKPKVVVVKLTDEDYAGREVKSSVNYKTLENWYSESKAVKSVVDSECFAYVEDKLCVATSEYMERTDDGKIRLTEYAKTHEEECFLQFVVDEKDGTLHYVKLPKSKADEAFNYNDAITDDLLSQYGLVNEMSKEMINAIDGAEFGTALDILMDKHICNYSARLLRSITGLDNRTISNMKKGQNLTKSNVVSACLGIHIPFRVSSHMLSLADLSLNMTSKGKLGDENETYDMLLHLRWTADYGDIYDELKEQAKEHLIHQPPL
;
A
#
# COMPACT_ATOMS: atom_id res chain seq x y z
N MET A 1 -13.52 -2.05 -37.83
CA MET A 1 -13.54 -3.11 -36.80
C MET A 1 -12.23 -3.06 -36.03
N LEU A 2 -12.23 -3.39 -34.74
CA LEU A 2 -11.00 -3.58 -33.97
C LEU A 2 -10.40 -4.96 -34.30
N SER A 3 -9.09 -5.03 -34.42
CA SER A 3 -8.34 -6.30 -34.51
C SER A 3 -8.50 -7.13 -33.24
N GLN A 4 -8.19 -8.43 -33.31
CA GLN A 4 -8.31 -9.33 -32.16
C GLN A 4 -7.44 -8.92 -30.96
N GLU A 5 -6.30 -8.27 -31.23
CA GLU A 5 -5.43 -7.72 -30.19
C GLU A 5 -6.05 -6.47 -29.56
N GLU A 6 -6.50 -5.51 -30.38
CA GLU A 6 -7.20 -4.33 -29.90
C GLU A 6 -8.49 -4.69 -29.12
N GLN A 7 -9.18 -5.77 -29.48
CA GLN A 7 -10.34 -6.27 -28.74
C GLN A 7 -9.99 -6.70 -27.32
N ARG A 8 -8.85 -7.36 -27.09
CA ARG A 8 -8.42 -7.72 -25.72
C ARG A 8 -8.13 -6.50 -24.86
N TYR A 9 -7.51 -5.47 -25.43
CA TYR A 9 -7.26 -4.21 -24.70
C TYR A 9 -8.54 -3.39 -24.54
N ALA A 10 -9.46 -3.47 -25.51
CA ALA A 10 -10.79 -2.90 -25.41
C ALA A 10 -11.58 -3.54 -24.26
N GLU A 11 -11.58 -4.87 -24.12
CA GLU A 11 -12.20 -5.60 -23.01
C GLU A 11 -11.59 -5.21 -21.66
N ARG A 12 -10.26 -5.10 -21.56
CA ARG A 12 -9.59 -4.60 -20.34
C ARG A 12 -10.03 -3.17 -19.99
N PHE A 13 -10.13 -2.29 -20.99
CA PHE A 13 -10.57 -0.92 -20.78
C PHE A 13 -12.06 -0.85 -20.43
N ILE A 14 -12.92 -1.65 -21.09
CA ILE A 14 -14.35 -1.77 -20.78
C ILE A 14 -14.52 -2.25 -19.35
N HIS A 15 -13.82 -3.30 -18.91
CA HIS A 15 -13.86 -3.75 -17.53
C HIS A 15 -13.35 -2.68 -16.55
N ALA A 16 -12.31 -1.93 -16.91
CA ALA A 16 -11.85 -0.80 -16.10
C ALA A 16 -12.92 0.30 -16.01
N VAL A 17 -13.71 0.53 -17.07
CA VAL A 17 -14.86 1.46 -17.06
C VAL A 17 -16.02 0.90 -16.22
N GLU A 18 -16.37 -0.37 -16.40
CA GLU A 18 -17.45 -1.07 -15.68
C GLU A 18 -17.16 -1.19 -14.17
N SER A 19 -15.90 -1.37 -13.80
CA SER A 19 -15.44 -1.43 -12.41
C SER A 19 -15.11 -0.06 -11.80
N GLY A 20 -15.30 1.04 -12.55
CA GLY A 20 -15.02 2.41 -12.10
C GLY A 20 -13.54 2.76 -11.95
N GLN A 21 -12.63 1.87 -12.35
CA GLN A 21 -11.18 2.06 -12.27
C GLN A 21 -10.62 2.94 -13.40
N ALA A 22 -11.36 3.13 -14.48
CA ALA A 22 -10.93 3.95 -15.62
C ALA A 22 -11.31 5.43 -15.43
N LYS A 23 -10.29 6.30 -15.38
CA LYS A 23 -10.50 7.75 -15.45
C LYS A 23 -10.81 8.18 -16.89
N LEU A 24 -12.06 8.54 -17.14
CA LEU A 24 -12.52 9.11 -18.41
C LEU A 24 -12.11 10.59 -18.49
N ILE A 25 -11.38 10.94 -19.53
CA ILE A 25 -10.81 12.25 -19.81
C ILE A 25 -11.67 12.84 -20.93
N PRO A 26 -12.18 14.07 -20.76
CA PRO A 26 -12.89 14.77 -21.82
C PRO A 26 -12.06 14.82 -23.10
N ASP A 27 -12.72 14.72 -24.25
CA ASP A 27 -12.12 14.75 -25.60
C ASP A 27 -11.26 13.54 -26.01
N LYS A 28 -11.14 12.51 -25.15
CA LYS A 28 -10.39 11.29 -25.45
C LYS A 28 -11.31 10.18 -25.94
N THR A 29 -11.01 9.61 -27.10
CA THR A 29 -11.88 8.58 -27.69
C THR A 29 -11.58 7.20 -27.12
N PHE A 30 -12.55 6.28 -27.23
CA PHE A 30 -12.36 4.87 -26.86
C PHE A 30 -11.12 4.23 -27.51
N ARG A 31 -10.81 4.61 -28.75
CA ARG A 31 -9.60 4.13 -29.45
C ARG A 31 -8.31 4.69 -28.89
N ASP A 32 -8.32 5.93 -28.38
CA ASP A 32 -7.15 6.53 -27.75
C ASP A 32 -6.80 5.79 -26.45
N TYR A 33 -7.82 5.35 -25.70
CA TYR A 33 -7.61 4.51 -24.52
C TYR A 33 -7.02 3.14 -24.84
N ILE A 34 -7.55 2.47 -25.87
CA ILE A 34 -6.98 1.20 -26.35
C ILE A 34 -5.50 1.41 -26.73
N THR A 35 -5.21 2.48 -27.47
CA THR A 35 -3.85 2.82 -27.91
C THR A 35 -2.92 3.07 -26.73
N ASP A 36 -3.38 3.75 -25.67
CA ASP A 36 -2.58 4.02 -24.49
C ASP A 36 -2.31 2.78 -23.66
N TYR A 37 -3.31 1.90 -23.51
CA TYR A 37 -3.13 0.61 -22.84
C TYR A 37 -2.15 -0.28 -23.62
N MET A 38 -2.22 -0.29 -24.94
CA MET A 38 -1.27 -1.01 -25.80
C MET A 38 0.15 -0.45 -25.67
N LYS A 39 0.31 0.88 -25.70
CA LYS A 39 1.61 1.55 -25.51
C LYS A 39 2.19 1.30 -24.13
N ALA A 40 1.36 1.36 -23.08
CA ALA A 40 1.80 1.11 -21.71
C ALA A 40 2.24 -0.35 -21.52
N ASP A 41 1.49 -1.31 -22.06
CA ASP A 41 1.85 -2.74 -22.00
C ASP A 41 3.15 -3.00 -22.77
N GLU A 42 3.27 -2.46 -23.98
CA GLU A 42 4.50 -2.53 -24.79
C GLU A 42 5.71 -1.94 -24.04
N HIS A 43 5.56 -0.75 -23.47
CA HIS A 43 6.61 -0.10 -22.72
C HIS A 43 7.02 -0.91 -21.48
N ALA A 44 6.07 -1.55 -20.81
CA ALA A 44 6.32 -2.42 -19.68
C ALA A 44 7.04 -3.72 -20.09
N ARG A 45 6.66 -4.33 -21.22
CA ARG A 45 7.34 -5.52 -21.77
C ARG A 45 8.80 -5.23 -22.11
N ILE A 46 9.08 -4.12 -22.79
CA ILE A 46 10.45 -3.74 -23.16
C ILE A 46 11.28 -3.39 -21.91
N ASN A 47 10.72 -2.61 -20.97
CA ASN A 47 11.40 -2.26 -19.72
C ASN A 47 11.75 -3.47 -18.87
N ARG A 48 10.95 -4.53 -18.92
CA ARG A 48 11.23 -5.80 -18.24
C ARG A 48 12.53 -6.42 -18.76
N VAL A 49 12.67 -6.60 -20.07
CA VAL A 49 13.90 -7.14 -20.69
C VAL A 49 15.11 -6.24 -20.42
N VAL A 50 14.92 -4.92 -20.47
CA VAL A 50 15.97 -3.94 -20.14
C VAL A 50 16.41 -4.05 -18.68
N ARG A 51 15.50 -4.34 -17.73
CA ARG A 51 15.87 -4.58 -16.33
C ARG A 51 16.67 -5.86 -16.15
N ARG A 52 16.27 -6.94 -16.84
CA ARG A 52 16.92 -8.28 -16.81
C ARG A 52 18.32 -8.27 -17.37
N LEU A 53 18.48 -7.69 -18.56
CA LEU A 53 19.72 -7.76 -19.32
C LEU A 53 20.56 -6.48 -19.20
N GLY A 54 19.97 -5.37 -18.79
CA GLY A 54 20.64 -4.06 -18.76
C GLY A 54 20.98 -3.48 -20.14
N CYS A 55 20.35 -3.96 -21.20
CA CYS A 55 20.57 -3.49 -22.58
C CYS A 55 19.85 -2.16 -22.86
N TYR A 56 20.22 -1.46 -23.93
CA TYR A 56 19.63 -0.16 -24.24
C TYR A 56 18.18 -0.26 -24.76
N TYR A 57 17.26 0.39 -24.03
CA TYR A 57 15.84 0.48 -24.37
C TYR A 57 15.62 0.99 -25.80
N ALA A 58 16.30 2.07 -26.21
CA ALA A 58 16.09 2.69 -27.51
C ALA A 58 16.41 1.75 -28.67
N LEU A 59 17.52 0.99 -28.58
CA LEU A 59 17.92 0.03 -29.61
C LEU A 59 16.99 -1.19 -29.65
N LEU A 60 16.56 -1.68 -28.48
CA LEU A 60 15.60 -2.79 -28.39
C LEU A 60 14.24 -2.40 -28.97
N LYS A 61 13.77 -1.19 -28.65
CA LYS A 61 12.52 -0.63 -29.20
C LYS A 61 12.62 -0.43 -30.71
N GLU A 62 13.73 0.12 -31.21
CA GLU A 62 13.92 0.35 -32.65
C GLU A 62 13.85 -0.96 -33.46
N LEU A 63 14.40 -2.05 -32.93
CA LEU A 63 14.35 -3.36 -33.59
C LEU A 63 12.93 -3.97 -33.59
N LEU A 64 12.14 -3.70 -32.55
CA LEU A 64 10.73 -4.09 -32.49
C LEU A 64 9.88 -3.27 -33.46
N ASP A 65 10.04 -1.94 -33.46
CA ASP A 65 9.29 -1.00 -34.31
C ASP A 65 9.51 -1.29 -35.81
N ARG A 66 10.72 -1.76 -36.17
CA ARG A 66 11.07 -2.14 -37.55
C ARG A 66 10.68 -3.58 -37.92
N HIS A 67 10.10 -4.34 -36.99
CA HIS A 67 9.81 -5.76 -37.16
C HIS A 67 11.01 -6.54 -37.70
N ALA A 68 12.15 -6.43 -37.01
CA ALA A 68 13.39 -7.07 -37.42
C ALA A 68 13.24 -8.60 -37.55
N THR A 69 13.86 -9.15 -38.58
CA THR A 69 13.85 -10.56 -38.99
C THR A 69 15.28 -11.08 -39.05
N PRO A 70 15.52 -12.40 -39.08
CA PRO A 70 16.87 -12.95 -39.17
C PRO A 70 17.70 -12.40 -40.34
N SER A 71 17.05 -12.00 -41.44
CA SER A 71 17.70 -11.45 -42.63
C SER A 71 18.04 -9.95 -42.56
N ASN A 72 17.45 -9.18 -41.64
CA ASN A 72 17.62 -7.71 -41.59
C ASN A 72 17.89 -7.14 -40.19
N ILE A 73 18.03 -8.00 -39.17
CA ILE A 73 18.18 -7.60 -37.77
C ILE A 73 19.40 -6.71 -37.53
N ASP A 74 20.44 -6.80 -38.36
CA ASP A 74 21.69 -6.05 -38.18
C ASP A 74 22.10 -5.17 -39.37
N ASP A 75 21.17 -4.87 -40.30
CA ASP A 75 21.45 -4.09 -41.53
C ASP A 75 22.05 -2.69 -41.29
N ARG A 76 21.99 -2.20 -40.04
CA ARG A 76 22.52 -0.91 -39.59
C ARG A 76 23.50 -1.05 -38.42
N GLY A 77 23.93 -2.26 -38.09
CA GLY A 77 24.73 -2.55 -36.89
C GLY A 77 23.96 -2.45 -35.56
N THR A 78 22.65 -2.15 -35.61
CA THR A 78 21.80 -1.91 -34.42
C THR A 78 21.77 -3.10 -33.46
N PHE A 79 21.73 -4.34 -33.98
CA PHE A 79 21.70 -5.52 -33.12
C PHE A 79 23.08 -5.85 -32.57
N THR A 80 24.12 -5.64 -33.36
CA THR A 80 25.51 -5.70 -32.88
C THR A 80 25.75 -4.71 -31.73
N GLU A 81 25.23 -3.48 -31.82
CA GLU A 81 25.29 -2.49 -30.75
C GLU A 81 24.44 -2.86 -29.54
N LEU A 82 23.22 -3.37 -29.75
CA LEU A 82 22.35 -3.83 -28.67
C LEU A 82 23.00 -4.97 -27.86
N LYS A 83 23.62 -5.95 -28.53
CA LYS A 83 24.36 -7.03 -27.85
C LYS A 83 25.53 -6.51 -27.03
N LYS A 84 26.28 -5.53 -27.57
CA LYS A 84 27.37 -4.88 -26.85
C LYS A 84 26.88 -4.11 -25.62
N SER A 85 25.62 -3.63 -25.63
CA SER A 85 25.03 -2.89 -24.51
C SER A 85 24.56 -3.76 -23.33
N VAL A 86 24.56 -5.09 -23.45
CA VAL A 86 24.12 -6.00 -22.38
C VAL A 86 25.02 -5.86 -21.15
N ASN A 87 24.42 -5.61 -20.00
CA ASN A 87 25.10 -5.58 -18.73
C ASN A 87 25.32 -7.02 -18.24
N LYS A 88 26.57 -7.48 -18.30
CA LYS A 88 26.94 -8.86 -17.93
C LYS A 88 26.46 -9.24 -16.53
N THR A 89 26.59 -8.36 -15.54
CA THR A 89 26.17 -8.63 -14.15
C THR A 89 24.66 -8.79 -14.03
N LYS A 90 23.86 -7.91 -14.68
CA LYS A 90 22.39 -8.03 -14.66
C LYS A 90 21.93 -9.30 -15.36
N ALA A 91 22.46 -9.55 -16.56
CA ALA A 91 22.13 -10.75 -17.34
C ALA A 91 22.52 -12.04 -16.59
N GLU A 92 23.69 -12.07 -15.94
CA GLU A 92 24.11 -13.20 -15.12
C GLU A 92 23.18 -13.44 -13.92
N ASN A 93 22.85 -12.38 -13.17
CA ASN A 93 21.92 -12.48 -12.04
C ASN A 93 20.55 -12.98 -12.48
N PHE A 94 20.07 -12.54 -13.64
CA PHE A 94 18.83 -13.01 -14.22
C PHE A 94 18.92 -14.49 -14.62
N PHE A 95 19.90 -14.88 -15.44
CA PHE A 95 20.00 -16.26 -15.93
C PHE A 95 20.37 -17.28 -14.85
N ARG A 96 21.03 -16.87 -13.76
CA ARG A 96 21.19 -17.70 -12.56
C ARG A 96 19.85 -17.99 -11.88
N LYS A 97 18.92 -17.04 -11.87
CA LYS A 97 17.55 -17.25 -11.36
C LYS A 97 16.74 -18.16 -12.29
N VAL A 98 16.90 -17.99 -13.61
CA VAL A 98 16.21 -18.78 -14.63
C VAL A 98 16.67 -20.24 -14.62
N PHE A 99 17.97 -20.48 -14.73
CA PHE A 99 18.53 -21.82 -14.92
C PHE A 99 18.97 -22.51 -13.61
N LYS A 100 19.04 -21.76 -12.49
CA LYS A 100 19.46 -22.24 -11.17
C LYS A 100 20.76 -23.05 -11.26
N GLU A 101 20.73 -24.31 -10.84
CA GLU A 101 21.89 -25.22 -10.86
C GLU A 101 22.39 -25.54 -12.27
N ASN A 102 21.55 -25.35 -13.30
CA ASN A 102 21.92 -25.56 -14.71
C ASN A 102 22.59 -24.35 -15.38
N TYR A 103 22.81 -23.24 -14.63
CA TYR A 103 23.46 -22.05 -15.17
C TYR A 103 24.96 -22.28 -15.40
N VAL A 104 25.42 -22.07 -16.66
CA VAL A 104 26.85 -22.13 -17.02
C VAL A 104 27.36 -20.72 -17.33
N PRO A 105 28.27 -20.14 -16.51
CA PRO A 105 28.73 -18.76 -16.67
C PRO A 105 29.31 -18.41 -18.05
N LEU A 106 30.09 -19.34 -18.64
CA LEU A 106 30.70 -19.14 -19.96
C LEU A 106 29.68 -19.01 -21.11
N ARG A 107 28.42 -19.44 -20.90
CA ARG A 107 27.35 -19.36 -21.91
C ARG A 107 26.50 -18.10 -21.80
N LEU A 108 26.80 -17.20 -20.86
CA LEU A 108 26.09 -15.94 -20.68
C LEU A 108 25.87 -15.11 -21.97
N PRO A 109 26.88 -14.96 -22.87
CA PRO A 109 26.67 -14.23 -24.12
C PRO A 109 25.65 -14.92 -25.03
N ILE A 110 25.64 -16.26 -25.04
CA ILE A 110 24.72 -17.07 -25.85
C ILE A 110 23.30 -16.91 -25.32
N TYR A 111 23.10 -17.05 -24.00
CA TYR A 111 21.78 -16.85 -23.38
C TYR A 111 21.21 -15.46 -23.62
N SER A 112 22.07 -14.43 -23.56
CA SER A 112 21.66 -13.04 -23.77
C SER A 112 21.27 -12.78 -25.23
N GLU A 113 22.03 -13.34 -26.18
CA GLU A 113 21.72 -13.22 -27.61
C GLU A 113 20.45 -13.97 -27.98
N GLU A 114 20.27 -15.20 -27.49
CA GLU A 114 19.06 -16.00 -27.70
C GLU A 114 17.81 -15.29 -27.15
N TYR A 115 17.87 -14.79 -25.90
CA TYR A 115 16.75 -14.07 -25.31
C TYR A 115 16.39 -12.81 -26.11
N LEU A 116 17.37 -12.00 -26.52
CA LEU A 116 17.09 -10.82 -27.34
C LEU A 116 16.48 -11.18 -28.69
N ARG A 117 16.99 -12.22 -29.37
CA ARG A 117 16.44 -12.69 -30.65
C ARG A 117 15.02 -13.21 -30.49
N ASP A 118 14.76 -14.05 -29.50
CA ASP A 118 13.44 -14.61 -29.25
C ASP A 118 12.42 -13.52 -28.93
N PHE A 119 12.82 -12.53 -28.12
CA PHE A 119 11.97 -11.40 -27.79
C PHE A 119 11.69 -10.53 -29.02
N ILE A 120 12.68 -10.25 -29.87
CA ILE A 120 12.51 -9.43 -31.09
C ILE A 120 11.65 -10.16 -32.12
N PHE A 121 11.98 -11.42 -32.43
CA PHE A 121 11.29 -12.19 -33.48
C PHE A 121 9.88 -12.61 -33.11
N SER A 122 9.57 -12.72 -31.82
CA SER A 122 8.22 -12.98 -31.34
C SER A 122 7.32 -11.74 -31.29
N GLY A 123 7.85 -10.56 -31.65
CA GLY A 123 7.13 -9.29 -31.57
C GLY A 123 6.98 -8.78 -30.14
N GLY A 124 7.96 -9.04 -29.27
CA GLY A 124 7.99 -8.56 -27.88
C GLY A 124 7.31 -9.51 -26.89
N LYS A 125 7.16 -10.80 -27.20
CA LYS A 125 6.71 -11.82 -26.23
C LYS A 125 7.91 -12.30 -25.42
N ASP A 126 7.81 -12.18 -24.10
CA ASP A 126 8.90 -12.56 -23.19
C ASP A 126 8.88 -14.07 -22.90
N PRO A 127 9.88 -14.86 -23.34
CA PRO A 127 9.97 -16.29 -23.04
C PRO A 127 10.12 -16.59 -21.54
N TYR A 128 10.51 -15.60 -20.73
CA TYR A 128 10.72 -15.74 -19.29
C TYR A 128 9.70 -14.95 -18.47
N LEU A 129 8.47 -14.77 -18.99
CA LEU A 129 7.42 -13.97 -18.34
C LEU A 129 7.13 -14.41 -16.88
N TYR A 130 7.27 -15.71 -16.60
CA TYR A 130 7.02 -16.32 -15.28
C TYR A 130 8.19 -16.21 -14.29
N VAL A 131 9.31 -15.61 -14.70
CA VAL A 131 10.49 -15.45 -13.83
C VAL A 131 10.35 -14.17 -13.03
N ILE A 132 10.21 -14.33 -11.72
CA ILE A 132 9.98 -13.24 -10.74
C ILE A 132 11.28 -12.43 -10.55
N GLU A 133 11.21 -11.12 -10.72
CA GLU A 133 12.35 -10.20 -10.63
C GLU A 133 12.34 -9.43 -9.30
N GLU A 134 13.48 -9.40 -8.61
CA GLU A 134 13.71 -8.54 -7.45
C GLU A 134 14.60 -7.38 -7.92
N GLU A 135 14.13 -6.12 -7.84
CA GLU A 135 14.91 -4.94 -8.24
C GLU A 135 15.95 -4.55 -7.18
N THR A 136 17.18 -4.27 -7.62
CA THR A 136 18.31 -3.78 -6.81
C THR A 136 18.71 -2.36 -7.24
N THR A 137 18.88 -1.44 -6.29
CA THR A 137 19.44 -0.09 -6.51
C THR A 137 20.76 0.05 -5.72
N ASN A 138 21.85 0.36 -6.43
CA ASN A 138 23.24 0.40 -5.98
C ASN A 138 23.66 1.73 -5.32
N MET A 139 24.68 1.72 -4.42
CA MET A 139 26.03 2.31 -4.70
C MET A 139 27.07 2.24 -3.54
N ARG A 140 28.29 1.73 -3.89
CA ARG A 140 29.68 2.16 -3.51
C ARG A 140 30.27 1.68 -2.15
N VAL A 141 31.51 1.17 -1.96
CA VAL A 141 32.80 1.05 -2.72
C VAL A 141 33.67 -0.14 -2.19
N ALA A 142 34.47 -0.72 -3.09
CA ALA A 142 35.73 -1.50 -3.05
C ALA A 142 36.38 -2.09 -1.77
N GLU A 143 36.73 -3.38 -1.97
CA GLU A 143 37.88 -4.20 -1.55
C GLU A 143 38.01 -4.68 -0.09
N GLU A 144 37.56 -5.94 0.07
CA GLU A 144 37.83 -7.07 1.01
C GLU A 144 38.33 -6.77 2.45
N PRO A 145 37.91 -7.49 3.51
CA PRO A 145 36.94 -8.59 3.67
C PRO A 145 35.80 -8.28 4.69
N GLY A 146 34.71 -9.06 4.72
CA GLY A 146 33.76 -9.08 5.85
C GLY A 146 32.26 -8.99 5.47
N GLU A 147 31.46 -9.84 6.10
CA GLU A 147 29.99 -9.89 6.08
C GLU A 147 29.32 -8.51 6.30
N TYR A 148 28.12 -8.26 5.72
CA TYR A 148 26.92 -7.62 6.34
C TYR A 148 25.82 -7.23 5.29
N ASN A 149 24.64 -7.89 5.44
CA ASN A 149 23.19 -7.49 5.30
C ASN A 149 22.68 -6.45 4.25
N LYS A 150 21.71 -6.72 3.31
CA LYS A 150 20.27 -7.20 3.31
C LYS A 150 19.21 -6.06 3.46
N PRO A 151 17.93 -6.12 2.95
CA PRO A 151 17.05 -7.32 2.87
C PRO A 151 16.11 -7.50 1.64
N LYS A 152 15.81 -8.79 1.39
CA LYS A 152 14.60 -9.34 0.73
C LYS A 152 13.51 -9.49 1.78
N VAL A 153 12.24 -9.28 1.42
CA VAL A 153 11.10 -9.59 2.31
C VAL A 153 10.86 -11.10 2.26
N VAL A 154 11.09 -11.79 3.38
CA VAL A 154 10.94 -13.24 3.55
C VAL A 154 9.72 -13.50 4.42
N VAL A 155 8.71 -14.17 3.86
CA VAL A 155 7.68 -14.84 4.66
C VAL A 155 8.37 -15.92 5.50
N VAL A 156 8.33 -15.80 6.81
CA VAL A 156 9.06 -16.66 7.74
C VAL A 156 8.15 -17.80 8.17
N LYS A 157 8.52 -19.04 7.79
CA LYS A 157 7.95 -20.23 8.43
C LYS A 157 8.58 -20.37 9.81
N LEU A 158 7.86 -19.92 10.84
CA LEU A 158 8.32 -20.03 12.22
C LEU A 158 8.42 -21.51 12.62
N THR A 159 9.54 -21.86 13.24
CA THR A 159 9.82 -23.18 13.81
C THR A 159 9.75 -23.14 15.34
N ASP A 160 9.76 -24.29 16.01
CA ASP A 160 9.76 -24.35 17.48
C ASP A 160 10.95 -23.60 18.11
N GLU A 161 12.09 -23.54 17.41
CA GLU A 161 13.26 -22.76 17.84
C GLU A 161 12.99 -21.24 17.80
N ASP A 162 12.18 -20.77 16.85
CA ASP A 162 11.80 -19.35 16.75
C ASP A 162 10.84 -18.92 17.88
N TYR A 163 10.20 -19.86 18.58
CA TYR A 163 9.37 -19.58 19.75
C TYR A 163 10.11 -19.77 21.08
N ALA A 164 11.32 -20.33 21.06
CA ALA A 164 12.07 -20.59 22.29
C ALA A 164 12.41 -19.29 23.04
N GLY A 165 11.89 -19.14 24.26
CA GLY A 165 12.08 -17.94 25.09
C GLY A 165 11.30 -16.71 24.60
N ARG A 166 10.28 -16.93 23.75
CA ARG A 166 9.41 -15.89 23.21
C ARG A 166 7.96 -16.22 23.50
N GLU A 167 7.17 -15.19 23.73
CA GLU A 167 5.74 -15.28 23.93
C GLU A 167 4.97 -14.74 22.71
N VAL A 168 3.80 -15.30 22.44
CA VAL A 168 2.88 -14.81 21.43
C VAL A 168 1.80 -13.97 22.12
N LYS A 169 1.69 -12.70 21.74
CA LYS A 169 0.70 -11.76 22.27
C LYS A 169 -0.28 -11.33 21.19
N SER A 170 -1.57 -11.30 21.52
CA SER A 170 -2.63 -10.67 20.71
C SER A 170 -3.00 -9.27 21.20
N SER A 171 -2.55 -8.90 22.41
CA SER A 171 -2.81 -7.60 23.01
C SER A 171 -1.52 -6.79 23.19
N VAL A 172 -1.60 -5.51 22.85
CA VAL A 172 -0.51 -4.54 22.93
C VAL A 172 -1.10 -3.19 23.32
N ASN A 173 -0.51 -2.53 24.32
CA ASN A 173 -0.95 -1.18 24.70
C ASN A 173 -0.57 -0.16 23.63
N TYR A 174 -1.26 0.99 23.63
CA TYR A 174 -1.10 1.99 22.59
C TYR A 174 0.34 2.51 22.48
N LYS A 175 1.00 2.79 23.61
CA LYS A 175 2.35 3.36 23.59
C LYS A 175 3.38 2.41 22.99
N THR A 176 3.25 1.12 23.28
CA THR A 176 4.08 0.07 22.66
C THR A 176 3.79 -0.02 21.17
N LEU A 177 2.52 0.00 20.75
CA LEU A 177 2.15 -0.04 19.34
C LEU A 177 2.64 1.19 18.57
N GLU A 178 2.53 2.38 19.15
CA GLU A 178 3.02 3.64 18.58
C GLU A 178 4.53 3.61 18.31
N ASN A 179 5.30 3.12 19.29
CA ASN A 179 6.74 2.91 19.12
C ASN A 179 7.02 1.89 18.02
N TRP A 180 6.34 0.74 18.00
CA TRP A 180 6.52 -0.26 16.95
C TRP A 180 6.09 0.23 15.57
N TYR A 181 5.06 1.04 15.46
CA TYR A 181 4.66 1.65 14.19
C TYR A 181 5.77 2.55 13.62
N SER A 182 6.55 3.18 14.50
CA SER A 182 7.68 4.05 14.13
C SER A 182 8.95 3.26 13.80
N GLU A 183 9.17 2.12 14.46
CA GLU A 183 10.44 1.37 14.41
C GLU A 183 10.39 0.09 13.56
N SER A 184 9.22 -0.56 13.48
CA SER A 184 9.02 -1.82 12.77
C SER A 184 8.40 -1.58 11.40
N LYS A 185 9.11 -2.00 10.35
CA LYS A 185 8.59 -1.94 8.98
C LYS A 185 7.41 -2.89 8.76
N ALA A 186 7.39 -4.05 9.42
CA ALA A 186 6.27 -4.97 9.32
C ALA A 186 5.00 -4.40 9.94
N VAL A 187 5.08 -3.87 11.17
CA VAL A 187 3.93 -3.24 11.84
C VAL A 187 3.43 -2.06 11.01
N LYS A 188 4.35 -1.21 10.54
CA LYS A 188 3.98 -0.09 9.65
C LYS A 188 3.25 -0.56 8.40
N SER A 189 3.78 -1.53 7.66
CA SER A 189 3.12 -2.07 6.47
C SER A 189 1.72 -2.63 6.74
N VAL A 190 1.54 -3.32 7.88
CA VAL A 190 0.24 -3.88 8.25
C VAL A 190 -0.76 -2.77 8.63
N VAL A 191 -0.34 -1.77 9.41
CA VAL A 191 -1.19 -0.64 9.78
C VAL A 191 -1.55 0.21 8.54
N ASP A 192 -0.59 0.52 7.68
CA ASP A 192 -0.78 1.32 6.45
C ASP A 192 -1.67 0.59 5.42
N SER A 193 -1.77 -0.73 5.50
CA SER A 193 -2.75 -1.49 4.70
C SER A 193 -4.20 -1.18 5.07
N GLU A 194 -4.41 -0.64 6.28
CA GLU A 194 -5.69 -0.41 6.95
C GLU A 194 -6.57 -1.65 7.09
N CYS A 195 -6.06 -2.86 6.78
CA CYS A 195 -6.81 -4.09 6.96
C CYS A 195 -7.10 -4.37 8.44
N PHE A 196 -6.35 -3.74 9.34
CA PHE A 196 -6.49 -3.85 10.78
C PHE A 196 -6.83 -2.50 11.41
N ALA A 197 -7.66 -2.54 12.45
CA ALA A 197 -7.99 -1.41 13.30
C ALA A 197 -7.53 -1.69 14.74
N TYR A 198 -7.05 -0.66 15.43
CA TYR A 198 -6.63 -0.78 16.82
C TYR A 198 -7.82 -0.55 17.77
N VAL A 199 -8.33 -1.62 18.38
CA VAL A 199 -9.53 -1.59 19.23
C VAL A 199 -9.28 -2.43 20.47
N GLU A 200 -9.56 -1.88 21.65
CA GLU A 200 -9.44 -2.58 22.94
C GLU A 200 -8.07 -3.27 23.12
N ASP A 201 -6.99 -2.54 22.83
CA ASP A 201 -5.59 -2.99 22.89
C ASP A 201 -5.24 -4.13 21.94
N LYS A 202 -5.96 -4.27 20.82
CA LYS A 202 -5.72 -5.29 19.79
C LYS A 202 -5.76 -4.71 18.40
N LEU A 203 -4.92 -5.23 17.49
CA LEU A 203 -5.03 -4.95 16.05
C LEU A 203 -5.94 -6.01 15.41
N CYS A 204 -7.19 -5.66 15.16
CA CYS A 204 -8.23 -6.55 14.67
C CYS A 204 -8.53 -6.31 13.19
N VAL A 205 -8.81 -7.37 12.42
CA VAL A 205 -9.29 -7.25 11.03
C VAL A 205 -10.52 -6.34 10.99
N ALA A 206 -10.46 -5.30 10.16
CA ALA A 206 -11.44 -4.20 10.11
C ALA A 206 -12.66 -4.55 9.26
N THR A 207 -13.52 -5.44 9.76
CA THR A 207 -14.79 -5.84 9.13
C THR A 207 -15.93 -5.80 10.15
N SER A 208 -17.17 -5.71 9.65
CA SER A 208 -18.38 -5.74 10.48
C SER A 208 -18.61 -7.07 11.22
N GLU A 209 -17.88 -8.12 10.84
CA GLU A 209 -17.90 -9.41 11.53
C GLU A 209 -17.14 -9.35 12.87
N TYR A 210 -16.04 -8.59 12.93
CA TYR A 210 -15.17 -8.53 14.09
C TYR A 210 -15.29 -7.24 14.91
N MET A 211 -15.82 -6.19 14.29
CA MET A 211 -15.99 -4.89 14.90
C MET A 211 -17.41 -4.39 14.71
N GLU A 212 -17.93 -3.74 15.74
CA GLU A 212 -19.24 -3.11 15.70
C GLU A 212 -19.17 -1.67 16.21
N ARG A 213 -20.11 -0.87 15.73
CA ARG A 213 -20.34 0.47 16.23
C ARG A 213 -21.55 0.48 17.13
N THR A 214 -21.36 0.91 18.36
CA THR A 214 -22.44 0.99 19.36
C THR A 214 -23.32 2.23 19.16
N ASP A 215 -24.49 2.26 19.80
CA ASP A 215 -25.45 3.36 19.67
C ASP A 215 -24.90 4.73 20.16
N ASP A 216 -23.90 4.71 21.04
CA ASP A 216 -23.15 5.89 21.50
C ASP A 216 -22.00 6.28 20.54
N GLY A 217 -21.86 5.58 19.41
CA GLY A 217 -20.93 5.88 18.33
C GLY A 217 -19.57 5.20 18.42
N LYS A 218 -19.25 4.59 19.58
CA LYS A 218 -17.95 3.97 19.85
C LYS A 218 -17.76 2.71 19.00
N ILE A 219 -16.50 2.40 18.70
CA ILE A 219 -16.11 1.16 18.05
C ILE A 219 -15.70 0.14 19.11
N ARG A 220 -16.24 -1.07 19.01
CA ARG A 220 -16.01 -2.18 19.95
C ARG A 220 -15.75 -3.48 19.18
N LEU A 221 -15.07 -4.41 19.84
CA LEU A 221 -14.96 -5.78 19.34
C LEU A 221 -16.30 -6.51 19.51
N THR A 222 -16.72 -7.24 18.47
CA THR A 222 -17.90 -8.12 18.56
C THR A 222 -17.62 -9.27 19.53
N GLU A 223 -18.68 -9.90 20.04
CA GLU A 223 -18.55 -11.10 20.88
C GLU A 223 -17.87 -12.25 20.12
N TYR A 224 -18.07 -12.32 18.81
CA TYR A 224 -17.40 -13.29 17.95
C TYR A 224 -15.88 -13.08 17.96
N ALA A 225 -15.41 -11.86 17.71
CA ALA A 225 -13.97 -11.53 17.73
C ALA A 225 -13.33 -11.83 19.09
N LYS A 226 -14.03 -11.51 20.19
CA LYS A 226 -13.55 -11.78 21.57
C LYS A 226 -13.35 -13.26 21.87
N THR A 227 -14.11 -14.13 21.21
CA THR A 227 -14.05 -15.59 21.40
C THR A 227 -13.20 -16.31 20.35
N HIS A 228 -12.77 -15.62 19.28
CA HIS A 228 -12.04 -16.18 18.14
C HIS A 228 -10.73 -15.42 17.86
N GLU A 229 -9.95 -15.15 18.90
CA GLU A 229 -8.80 -14.24 18.84
C GLU A 229 -7.79 -14.55 17.73
N GLU A 230 -7.40 -15.82 17.56
CA GLU A 230 -6.41 -16.24 16.54
C GLU A 230 -6.92 -16.08 15.10
N GLU A 231 -8.23 -15.95 14.92
CA GLU A 231 -8.87 -15.79 13.61
C GLU A 231 -8.81 -14.35 13.12
N CYS A 232 -8.83 -13.36 14.01
CA CYS A 232 -9.03 -11.97 13.63
C CYS A 232 -8.01 -10.98 14.20
N PHE A 233 -7.17 -11.36 15.17
CA PHE A 233 -6.18 -10.46 15.76
C PHE A 233 -4.78 -10.70 15.22
N LEU A 234 -4.10 -9.61 14.87
CA LEU A 234 -2.68 -9.63 14.60
C LEU A 234 -1.93 -10.12 15.85
N GLN A 235 -0.99 -11.04 15.65
CA GLN A 235 -0.19 -11.62 16.72
C GLN A 235 1.23 -11.07 16.68
N PHE A 236 1.80 -10.85 17.86
CA PHE A 236 3.16 -10.36 18.07
C PHE A 236 3.97 -11.42 18.77
N VAL A 237 5.08 -11.82 18.17
CA VAL A 237 6.06 -12.72 18.81
C VAL A 237 7.12 -11.83 19.44
N VAL A 238 7.18 -11.81 20.77
CA VAL A 238 8.06 -10.93 21.54
C VAL A 238 8.96 -11.73 22.48
N ASP A 239 10.13 -11.18 22.83
CA ASP A 239 11.00 -11.78 23.84
C ASP A 239 10.33 -11.74 25.23
N GLU A 240 10.35 -12.87 25.96
CA GLU A 240 9.70 -12.99 27.28
C GLU A 240 10.32 -12.07 28.34
N LYS A 241 11.58 -11.67 28.20
CA LYS A 241 12.32 -10.93 29.23
C LYS A 241 12.13 -9.43 29.13
N ASP A 242 12.15 -8.90 27.92
CA ASP A 242 12.15 -7.45 27.67
C ASP A 242 11.03 -6.97 26.76
N GLY A 243 10.24 -7.87 26.17
CA GLY A 243 9.12 -7.52 25.30
C GLY A 243 9.53 -7.05 23.90
N THR A 244 10.78 -7.24 23.49
CA THR A 244 11.26 -6.86 22.16
C THR A 244 10.51 -7.62 21.07
N LEU A 245 10.00 -6.90 20.06
CA LEU A 245 9.29 -7.49 18.92
C LEU A 245 10.25 -8.20 17.97
N HIS A 246 9.92 -9.45 17.63
CA HIS A 246 10.66 -10.22 16.64
C HIS A 246 9.86 -10.49 15.37
N TYR A 247 8.59 -10.84 15.52
CA TYR A 247 7.72 -11.15 14.38
C TYR A 247 6.32 -10.61 14.55
N VAL A 248 5.73 -10.25 13.43
CA VAL A 248 4.32 -9.94 13.29
C VAL A 248 3.69 -11.08 12.51
N LYS A 249 2.65 -11.70 13.06
CA LYS A 249 1.96 -12.83 12.44
C LYS A 249 0.52 -12.46 12.12
N LEU A 250 0.14 -12.64 10.85
CA LEU A 250 -1.22 -12.43 10.37
C LEU A 250 -2.15 -13.50 10.96
N PRO A 251 -3.43 -13.18 11.20
CA PRO A 251 -4.38 -14.15 11.73
C PRO A 251 -4.87 -15.14 10.65
N LYS A 252 -5.59 -16.18 11.09
CA LYS A 252 -6.08 -17.28 10.23
C LYS A 252 -7.07 -16.84 9.15
N SER A 253 -7.88 -15.80 9.39
CA SER A 253 -8.78 -15.24 8.37
C SER A 253 -8.05 -14.59 7.19
N LYS A 254 -6.74 -14.36 7.31
CA LYS A 254 -5.87 -13.81 6.27
C LYS A 254 -4.95 -14.90 5.73
N ALA A 255 -3.66 -14.78 5.96
CA ALA A 255 -2.68 -15.71 5.42
C ALA A 255 -2.05 -16.64 6.46
N ASP A 256 -2.25 -16.37 7.76
CA ASP A 256 -1.57 -17.06 8.87
C ASP A 256 -0.02 -17.04 8.78
N GLU A 257 0.53 -16.09 8.00
CA GLU A 257 1.96 -15.96 7.74
C GLU A 257 2.63 -14.98 8.71
N ALA A 258 3.91 -15.24 9.01
CA ALA A 258 4.72 -14.40 9.88
C ALA A 258 5.79 -13.60 9.11
N PHE A 259 6.04 -12.39 9.59
CA PHE A 259 7.00 -11.44 9.01
C PHE A 259 7.97 -11.00 10.09
N ASN A 260 9.25 -10.93 9.75
CA ASN A 260 10.23 -10.31 10.65
C ASN A 260 9.90 -8.83 10.83
N TYR A 261 9.95 -8.34 12.07
CA TYR A 261 9.57 -6.96 12.38
C TYR A 261 10.35 -5.88 11.59
N ASN A 262 11.59 -6.18 11.16
CA ASN A 262 12.43 -5.26 10.39
C ASN A 262 12.16 -5.25 8.88
N ASP A 263 11.40 -6.23 8.37
CA ASP A 263 11.11 -6.36 6.94
C ASP A 263 9.78 -5.68 6.62
N ALA A 264 9.78 -4.80 5.62
CA ALA A 264 8.53 -4.21 5.13
C ALA A 264 7.71 -5.28 4.41
N ILE A 265 6.39 -5.26 4.54
CA ILE A 265 5.52 -6.10 3.70
C ILE A 265 5.22 -5.31 2.43
N THR A 266 5.54 -5.88 1.27
CA THR A 266 5.35 -5.18 -0.02
C THR A 266 3.87 -5.09 -0.39
N ASP A 267 3.50 -4.09 -1.18
CA ASP A 267 2.13 -3.93 -1.69
C ASP A 267 1.62 -5.18 -2.44
N ASP A 268 2.51 -5.88 -3.14
CA ASP A 268 2.20 -7.15 -3.81
C ASP A 268 1.82 -8.24 -2.80
N LEU A 269 2.56 -8.36 -1.68
CA LEU A 269 2.25 -9.32 -0.63
C LEU A 269 0.99 -8.92 0.15
N LEU A 270 0.82 -7.64 0.46
CA LEU A 270 -0.41 -7.13 1.07
C LEU A 270 -1.63 -7.48 0.20
N SER A 271 -1.51 -7.27 -1.11
CA SER A 271 -2.56 -7.60 -2.08
C SER A 271 -2.80 -9.12 -2.18
N GLN A 272 -1.74 -9.91 -2.27
CA GLN A 272 -1.81 -11.38 -2.32
C GLN A 272 -2.53 -11.96 -1.09
N TYR A 273 -2.29 -11.38 0.08
CA TYR A 273 -2.88 -11.83 1.35
C TYR A 273 -4.25 -11.20 1.64
N GLY A 274 -4.83 -10.46 0.70
CA GLY A 274 -6.13 -9.82 0.90
C GLY A 274 -6.13 -8.83 2.07
N LEU A 275 -4.98 -8.18 2.30
CA LEU A 275 -4.83 -7.09 3.27
C LEU A 275 -5.33 -5.80 2.65
N VAL A 276 -6.63 -5.80 2.36
CA VAL A 276 -7.32 -4.67 1.77
C VAL A 276 -8.45 -4.27 2.71
N ASN A 277 -8.57 -2.97 2.97
CA ASN A 277 -9.68 -2.43 3.75
C ASN A 277 -10.89 -2.21 2.84
N GLU A 278 -11.82 -3.19 2.85
CA GLU A 278 -13.08 -3.09 2.10
C GLU A 278 -13.99 -2.00 2.66
N MET A 279 -13.99 -1.77 3.97
CA MET A 279 -14.77 -0.68 4.59
C MET A 279 -14.32 0.70 4.09
N SER A 280 -13.02 0.97 4.00
CA SER A 280 -12.48 2.21 3.42
C SER A 280 -12.87 2.37 1.96
N LYS A 281 -12.83 1.28 1.17
CA LYS A 281 -13.25 1.30 -0.24
C LYS A 281 -14.73 1.64 -0.38
N GLU A 282 -15.59 0.98 0.40
CA GLU A 282 -17.03 1.24 0.39
C GLU A 282 -17.36 2.68 0.77
N MET A 283 -16.71 3.20 1.83
CA MET A 283 -16.86 4.60 2.25
C MET A 283 -16.38 5.59 1.20
N ILE A 284 -15.22 5.35 0.56
CA ILE A 284 -14.70 6.20 -0.52
C ILE A 284 -15.65 6.17 -1.72
N ASN A 285 -16.13 5.00 -2.12
CA ASN A 285 -17.09 4.87 -3.21
C ASN A 285 -18.40 5.61 -2.91
N ALA A 286 -18.86 5.58 -1.66
CA ALA A 286 -20.08 6.27 -1.24
C ALA A 286 -19.97 7.79 -1.36
N ILE A 287 -18.76 8.35 -1.22
CA ILE A 287 -18.51 9.80 -1.32
C ILE A 287 -17.84 10.21 -2.64
N ASP A 288 -17.73 9.31 -3.61
CA ASP A 288 -17.06 9.60 -4.88
C ASP A 288 -17.77 10.73 -5.63
N GLY A 289 -16.98 11.69 -6.15
CA GLY A 289 -17.47 12.90 -6.80
C GLY A 289 -18.20 13.90 -5.89
N ALA A 290 -18.26 13.67 -4.57
CA ALA A 290 -18.88 14.59 -3.64
C ALA A 290 -17.91 15.69 -3.18
N GLU A 291 -18.43 16.92 -3.04
CA GLU A 291 -17.74 17.99 -2.31
C GLU A 291 -17.69 17.68 -0.80
N PHE A 292 -16.74 18.26 -0.08
CA PHE A 292 -16.49 17.97 1.35
C PHE A 292 -17.75 17.93 2.21
N GLY A 293 -18.62 18.94 2.10
CA GLY A 293 -19.82 19.04 2.94
C GLY A 293 -20.80 17.88 2.71
N THR A 294 -21.01 17.53 1.44
CA THR A 294 -21.85 16.40 1.02
C THR A 294 -21.21 15.07 1.43
N ALA A 295 -19.90 14.93 1.26
CA ALA A 295 -19.16 13.73 1.69
C ALA A 295 -19.29 13.51 3.21
N LEU A 296 -19.16 14.58 4.02
CA LEU A 296 -19.36 14.50 5.47
C LEU A 296 -20.80 14.08 5.82
N ASP A 297 -21.80 14.60 5.11
CA ASP A 297 -23.20 14.21 5.31
C ASP A 297 -23.45 12.73 4.97
N ILE A 298 -22.87 12.23 3.88
CA ILE A 298 -22.97 10.81 3.48
C ILE A 298 -22.29 9.90 4.50
N LEU A 299 -21.07 10.23 4.93
CA LEU A 299 -20.35 9.42 5.92
C LEU A 299 -21.09 9.34 7.25
N MET A 300 -21.72 10.44 7.67
CA MET A 300 -22.52 10.51 8.89
C MET A 300 -23.86 9.76 8.79
N ASP A 301 -24.32 9.40 7.58
CA ASP A 301 -25.61 8.76 7.37
C ASP A 301 -25.78 7.47 8.19
N LYS A 302 -27.03 7.14 8.52
CA LYS A 302 -27.41 5.94 9.26
C LYS A 302 -26.85 4.66 8.67
N HIS A 303 -26.71 4.59 7.35
CA HIS A 303 -26.24 3.39 6.66
C HIS A 303 -24.71 3.30 6.54
N ILE A 304 -23.97 4.36 6.87
CA ILE A 304 -22.50 4.39 6.80
C ILE A 304 -21.90 4.38 8.21
N CYS A 305 -21.82 5.54 8.89
CA CYS A 305 -21.30 5.60 10.25
C CYS A 305 -22.39 5.67 11.32
N ASN A 306 -23.65 5.94 10.98
CA ASN A 306 -24.73 6.16 11.94
C ASN A 306 -24.42 7.27 12.97
N TYR A 307 -24.03 8.44 12.47
CA TYR A 307 -23.65 9.58 13.29
C TYR A 307 -24.58 10.77 13.08
N SER A 308 -25.29 11.18 14.14
CA SER A 308 -26.02 12.44 14.10
C SER A 308 -25.09 13.64 14.35
N ALA A 309 -25.44 14.81 13.82
CA ALA A 309 -24.74 16.06 14.17
C ALA A 309 -24.77 16.36 15.68
N ARG A 310 -25.81 15.89 16.38
CA ARG A 310 -25.90 15.99 17.84
C ARG A 310 -24.84 15.12 18.52
N LEU A 311 -24.67 13.88 18.06
CA LEU A 311 -23.70 12.94 18.61
C LEU A 311 -22.26 13.40 18.33
N LEU A 312 -21.98 13.83 17.09
CA LEU A 312 -20.69 14.40 16.73
C LEU A 312 -20.31 15.56 17.64
N ARG A 313 -21.24 16.51 17.87
CA ARG A 313 -21.02 17.62 18.80
C ARG A 313 -20.78 17.17 20.23
N SER A 314 -21.57 16.20 20.74
CA SER A 314 -21.44 15.77 22.13
C SER A 314 -20.15 15.01 22.41
N ILE A 315 -19.52 14.42 21.39
CA ILE A 315 -18.25 13.71 21.50
C ILE A 315 -17.07 14.66 21.28
N THR A 316 -17.12 15.49 20.23
CA THR A 316 -15.95 16.26 19.78
C THR A 316 -15.89 17.69 20.29
N GLY A 317 -17.03 18.24 20.74
CA GLY A 317 -17.15 19.67 21.06
C GLY A 317 -17.27 20.58 19.85
N LEU A 318 -17.28 20.04 18.62
CA LEU A 318 -17.58 20.80 17.41
C LEU A 318 -18.97 21.43 17.51
N ASP A 319 -19.04 22.74 17.67
CA ASP A 319 -20.31 23.43 17.84
C ASP A 319 -21.20 23.38 16.58
N ASN A 320 -22.49 23.68 16.75
CA ASN A 320 -23.45 23.62 15.63
C ASN A 320 -23.05 24.53 14.46
N ARG A 321 -22.40 25.66 14.75
CA ARG A 321 -21.97 26.62 13.73
C ARG A 321 -20.83 26.04 12.89
N THR A 322 -19.85 25.42 13.55
CA THR A 322 -18.69 24.79 12.92
C THR A 322 -19.12 23.59 12.09
N ILE A 323 -19.98 22.72 12.63
CA ILE A 323 -20.58 21.62 11.86
C ILE A 323 -21.36 22.16 10.65
N SER A 324 -22.19 23.20 10.84
CA SER A 324 -22.94 23.79 9.72
C SER A 324 -22.04 24.42 8.66
N ASN A 325 -20.93 25.04 9.05
CA ASN A 325 -19.97 25.62 8.12
C ASN A 325 -19.27 24.51 7.32
N MET A 326 -18.81 23.46 8.00
CA MET A 326 -18.20 22.29 7.37
C MET A 326 -19.13 21.64 6.33
N LYS A 327 -20.40 21.44 6.68
CA LYS A 327 -21.42 20.92 5.74
C LYS A 327 -21.67 21.83 4.53
N LYS A 328 -21.31 23.11 4.61
CA LYS A 328 -21.36 24.07 3.50
C LYS A 328 -20.02 24.23 2.77
N GLY A 329 -19.00 23.43 3.11
CA GLY A 329 -17.64 23.55 2.58
C GLY A 329 -16.90 24.81 3.05
N GLN A 330 -17.29 25.38 4.20
CA GLN A 330 -16.74 26.63 4.71
C GLN A 330 -15.94 26.40 6.00
N ASN A 331 -14.89 27.20 6.22
CA ASN A 331 -14.05 27.16 7.42
C ASN A 331 -13.44 25.78 7.68
N LEU A 332 -12.93 25.12 6.63
CA LEU A 332 -12.34 23.79 6.69
C LEU A 332 -10.87 23.88 7.16
N THR A 333 -10.66 23.94 8.47
CA THR A 333 -9.31 23.88 9.06
C THR A 333 -8.92 22.44 9.36
N LYS A 334 -7.62 22.14 9.50
CA LYS A 334 -7.12 20.81 9.90
C LYS A 334 -7.79 20.34 11.20
N SER A 335 -7.84 21.20 12.21
CA SER A 335 -8.47 20.86 13.48
C SER A 335 -9.96 20.51 13.33
N ASN A 336 -10.72 21.27 12.52
CA ASN A 336 -12.14 20.98 12.27
C ASN A 336 -12.31 19.64 11.55
N VAL A 337 -11.57 19.43 10.45
CA VAL A 337 -11.70 18.24 9.61
C VAL A 337 -11.24 16.99 10.35
N VAL A 338 -10.07 17.02 10.98
CA VAL A 338 -9.56 15.87 11.74
C VAL A 338 -10.43 15.57 12.95
N SER A 339 -10.95 16.58 13.65
CA SER A 339 -11.90 16.36 14.75
C SER A 339 -13.17 15.66 14.26
N ALA A 340 -13.69 16.04 13.10
CA ALA A 340 -14.83 15.36 12.51
C ALA A 340 -14.50 13.91 12.14
N CYS A 341 -13.36 13.67 11.48
CA CYS A 341 -12.93 12.33 11.04
C CYS A 341 -12.72 11.36 12.21
N LEU A 342 -12.01 11.79 13.25
CA LEU A 342 -11.81 11.02 14.48
C LEU A 342 -13.14 10.82 15.22
N GLY A 343 -13.96 11.86 15.31
CA GLY A 343 -15.23 11.82 16.03
C GLY A 343 -16.24 10.84 15.45
N ILE A 344 -16.27 10.67 14.12
CA ILE A 344 -17.12 9.67 13.45
C ILE A 344 -16.42 8.32 13.24
N HIS A 345 -15.17 8.17 13.70
CA HIS A 345 -14.34 6.99 13.53
C HIS A 345 -14.27 6.47 12.09
N ILE A 346 -13.75 7.29 11.16
CA ILE A 346 -13.48 6.84 9.79
C ILE A 346 -12.01 6.46 9.59
N PRO A 347 -11.71 5.43 8.77
CA PRO A 347 -10.32 5.01 8.49
C PRO A 347 -9.42 6.10 7.90
N PHE A 348 -8.11 5.85 7.94
CA PHE A 348 -7.08 6.77 7.47
C PHE A 348 -7.27 7.19 6.00
N ARG A 349 -7.53 6.24 5.07
CA ARG A 349 -7.74 6.54 3.65
C ARG A 349 -8.93 7.45 3.41
N VAL A 350 -10.02 7.20 4.13
CA VAL A 350 -11.24 8.03 4.08
C VAL A 350 -10.95 9.41 4.66
N SER A 351 -10.26 9.47 5.80
CA SER A 351 -9.83 10.73 6.43
C SER A 351 -8.90 11.56 5.54
N SER A 352 -7.95 10.90 4.86
CA SER A 352 -7.06 11.51 3.88
C SER A 352 -7.81 12.04 2.67
N HIS A 353 -8.82 11.31 2.20
CA HIS A 353 -9.71 11.80 1.15
C HIS A 353 -10.50 13.02 1.61
N MET A 354 -11.04 13.01 2.83
CA MET A 354 -11.75 14.16 3.42
C MET A 354 -10.84 15.40 3.58
N LEU A 355 -9.58 15.20 3.97
CA LEU A 355 -8.58 16.28 3.98
C LEU A 355 -8.36 16.84 2.56
N SER A 356 -8.25 15.98 1.55
CA SER A 356 -8.11 16.43 0.16
C SER A 356 -9.33 17.19 -0.35
N LEU A 357 -10.55 16.75 -0.03
CA LEU A 357 -11.80 17.46 -0.38
C LEU A 357 -11.88 18.84 0.28
N ALA A 358 -11.15 19.04 1.37
CA ALA A 358 -11.03 20.31 2.07
C ALA A 358 -9.85 21.18 1.59
N ASP A 359 -9.13 20.78 0.54
CA ASP A 359 -7.87 21.38 0.09
C ASP A 359 -6.79 21.43 1.20
N LEU A 360 -6.81 20.45 2.10
CA LEU A 360 -5.84 20.29 3.19
C LEU A 360 -4.86 19.15 2.89
N SER A 361 -3.61 19.33 3.32
CA SER A 361 -2.60 18.27 3.27
C SER A 361 -1.76 18.23 4.55
N LEU A 362 -1.33 17.01 4.90
CA LEU A 362 -0.35 16.76 5.95
C LEU A 362 1.02 16.62 5.30
N ASN A 363 1.74 17.73 5.16
CA ASN A 363 3.05 17.71 4.50
C ASN A 363 4.14 17.29 5.48
N MET A 364 4.57 16.03 5.38
CA MET A 364 5.61 15.42 6.23
C MET A 364 7.02 15.98 5.99
N THR A 365 7.24 16.80 4.96
CA THR A 365 8.52 17.49 4.74
C THR A 365 8.62 18.82 5.49
N SER A 366 7.52 19.26 6.12
CA SER A 366 7.49 20.49 6.91
C SER A 366 8.41 20.35 8.12
N LYS A 367 9.06 21.45 8.53
CA LYS A 367 10.00 21.46 9.66
C LYS A 367 9.45 22.26 10.84
N GLY A 368 9.98 21.97 12.03
CA GLY A 368 9.60 22.63 13.27
C GLY A 368 8.15 22.34 13.63
N LYS A 369 7.51 23.27 14.36
CA LYS A 369 6.16 23.08 14.90
C LYS A 369 5.15 22.52 13.87
N LEU A 370 5.12 23.04 12.65
CA LEU A 370 4.18 22.58 11.63
C LEU A 370 4.44 21.11 11.19
N GLY A 371 5.70 20.68 11.16
CA GLY A 371 6.06 19.29 10.91
C GLY A 371 5.56 18.38 12.04
N ASP A 372 5.89 18.74 13.29
CA ASP A 372 5.50 18.00 14.48
C ASP A 372 3.96 17.85 14.59
N GLU A 373 3.21 18.89 14.23
CA GLU A 373 1.74 18.85 14.19
C GLU A 373 1.22 17.94 13.07
N ASN A 374 1.81 17.96 11.87
CA ASN A 374 1.42 17.08 10.77
C ASN A 374 1.68 15.61 11.10
N GLU A 375 2.82 15.29 11.70
CA GLU A 375 3.15 13.94 12.17
C GLU A 375 2.17 13.47 13.24
N THR A 376 1.78 14.37 14.15
CA THR A 376 0.76 14.05 15.17
C THR A 376 -0.59 13.73 14.53
N TYR A 377 -1.06 14.56 13.58
CA TYR A 377 -2.30 14.26 12.86
C TYR A 377 -2.25 12.94 12.10
N ASP A 378 -1.15 12.67 11.39
CA ASP A 378 -0.95 11.44 10.65
C ASP A 378 -1.06 10.20 11.54
N MET A 379 -0.36 10.23 12.66
CA MET A 379 -0.33 9.15 13.64
C MET A 379 -1.71 8.90 14.24
N LEU A 380 -2.45 9.95 14.60
CA LEU A 380 -3.82 9.83 15.09
C LEU A 380 -4.74 9.17 14.06
N LEU A 381 -4.66 9.58 12.80
CA LEU A 381 -5.53 9.04 11.76
C LEU A 381 -5.20 7.57 11.42
N HIS A 382 -3.94 7.14 11.52
CA HIS A 382 -3.55 5.73 11.31
C HIS A 382 -3.90 4.83 12.50
N LEU A 383 -3.55 5.25 13.72
CA LEU A 383 -3.60 4.36 14.90
C LEU A 383 -4.80 4.59 15.82
N ARG A 384 -5.43 5.77 15.77
CA ARG A 384 -6.42 6.19 16.77
C ARG A 384 -7.80 6.47 16.19
N TRP A 385 -8.05 6.21 14.92
CA TRP A 385 -9.34 6.50 14.31
C TRP A 385 -10.51 5.74 14.97
N THR A 386 -10.27 4.58 15.58
CA THR A 386 -11.25 3.80 16.36
C THR A 386 -11.28 4.12 17.85
N ALA A 387 -10.30 4.86 18.37
CA ALA A 387 -10.19 5.16 19.79
C ALA A 387 -11.23 6.18 20.23
N ASP A 388 -11.64 6.15 21.50
CA ASP A 388 -12.55 7.15 22.06
C ASP A 388 -11.94 8.54 21.90
N TYR A 389 -12.74 9.47 21.39
CA TYR A 389 -12.28 10.83 21.09
C TYR A 389 -11.83 11.57 22.36
N GLY A 390 -12.47 11.31 23.50
CA GLY A 390 -12.07 11.87 24.80
C GLY A 390 -10.67 11.40 25.21
N ASP A 391 -10.41 10.09 25.08
CA ASP A 391 -9.10 9.52 25.39
C ASP A 391 -8.00 10.11 24.50
N ILE A 392 -8.28 10.32 23.21
CA ILE A 392 -7.36 11.00 22.29
C ILE A 392 -7.07 12.43 22.78
N TYR A 393 -8.09 13.18 23.17
CA TYR A 393 -7.93 14.54 23.65
C TYR A 393 -7.09 14.62 24.93
N ASP A 394 -7.35 13.73 25.89
CA ASP A 394 -6.62 13.68 27.15
C ASP A 394 -5.13 13.35 26.93
N GLU A 395 -4.82 12.39 26.05
CA GLU A 395 -3.44 12.08 25.66
C GLU A 395 -2.73 13.26 24.98
N LEU A 396 -3.42 14.01 24.11
CA LEU A 396 -2.86 15.21 23.49
C LEU A 396 -2.60 16.32 24.51
N LYS A 397 -3.49 16.45 25.50
CA LYS A 397 -3.35 17.43 26.58
C LYS A 397 -2.15 17.15 27.47
N GLU A 398 -1.87 15.88 27.77
CA GLU A 398 -0.64 15.49 28.47
C GLU A 398 0.63 15.90 27.71
N GLN A 399 0.55 15.96 26.38
CA GLN A 399 1.63 16.37 25.49
C GLN A 399 1.64 17.87 25.15
N ALA A 400 0.74 18.67 25.72
CA ALA A 400 0.52 20.08 25.37
C ALA A 400 0.22 20.30 23.86
N LYS A 401 -0.52 19.36 23.26
CA LYS A 401 -0.95 19.33 21.86
C LYS A 401 -2.48 19.33 21.70
N GLU A 402 -3.22 19.64 22.75
CA GLU A 402 -4.68 19.64 22.77
C GLU A 402 -5.30 20.64 21.77
N HIS A 403 -4.54 21.63 21.31
CA HIS A 403 -4.98 22.60 20.29
C HIS A 403 -5.16 21.99 18.89
N LEU A 404 -4.71 20.76 18.67
CA LEU A 404 -4.82 20.08 17.38
C LEU A 404 -6.25 19.63 17.08
N ILE A 405 -7.04 19.32 18.09
CA ILE A 405 -8.42 18.87 17.92
C ILE A 405 -9.35 19.67 18.84
N HIS A 406 -10.66 19.57 18.61
CA HIS A 406 -11.63 20.26 19.45
C HIS A 406 -11.71 19.60 20.83
N GLN A 407 -11.99 20.42 21.83
CA GLN A 407 -12.17 19.95 23.19
C GLN A 407 -13.53 19.26 23.34
N PRO A 408 -13.58 17.98 23.79
CA PRO A 408 -14.82 17.32 24.16
C PRO A 408 -15.62 18.13 25.19
N PRO A 409 -16.96 18.13 25.15
CA PRO A 409 -17.77 18.76 26.19
C PRO A 409 -17.46 18.17 27.57
N LEU A 410 -17.36 19.05 28.58
CA LEU A 410 -17.12 18.69 29.98
C LEU A 410 -18.24 17.85 30.60
#